data_AF-A0A392U9U4-F1
#
_entry.id   AF-A0A392U9U4-F1
#
_cell.length_a   1.000
_cell.length_b   1.000
_cell.length_c   1.000
_cell.angle_alpha   90.00
_cell.angle_beta   90.00
_cell.angle_gamma   90.00
#
_symmetry.space_group_name_H-M   'P 1'
#
loop_
_entity.id
_entity.type
_entity.pdbx_description
1 polymer ?
#
loop_
_entity_poly.entity_id
_entity_poly.type
_entity_poly.pdbx_seq_one_letter_code
_entity_poly.pdbx_strand_id
1 'polypeptide(L)' 'MQSQDPLQEIDIGDSSSKIPTYISANIDPDLIKMVELLKDYKDCFAWDYIEMP' A
#
# COMPACT_ATOMS: atom_id res chain seq x y z
N MET A 1 -24.76 1.59 6.42
CA MET A 1 -23.76 0.88 7.25
C MET A 1 -22.39 1.20 6.67
N GLN A 2 -21.59 2.02 7.33
CA GLN A 2 -20.16 2.10 7.04
C GLN A 2 -19.53 0.99 7.89
N SER A 3 -19.41 -0.20 7.29
CA SER A 3 -18.89 -1.40 7.95
C SER A 3 -17.37 -1.53 7.81
N GLN A 4 -16.75 -0.68 6.99
CA GLN A 4 -15.35 -0.74 6.66
C GLN A 4 -14.59 0.28 7.50
N ASP A 5 -13.50 -0.17 8.11
CA ASP A 5 -12.58 0.71 8.81
C ASP A 5 -12.02 1.78 7.85
N PRO A 6 -11.77 3.00 8.35
CA PRO A 6 -11.19 4.05 7.53
C PRO A 6 -9.82 3.61 7.01
N LEU A 7 -9.58 3.86 5.72
CA LEU A 7 -8.33 3.57 5.04
C LEU A 7 -7.65 4.87 4.62
N GLN A 8 -6.32 4.86 4.56
CA GLN A 8 -5.52 5.91 3.98
C GLN A 8 -4.73 5.38 2.78
N GLU A 9 -4.65 6.20 1.74
CA GLU A 9 -3.85 5.90 0.55
C GLU A 9 -2.39 6.25 0.80
N ILE A 10 -1.50 5.35 0.40
CA ILE A 10 -0.05 5.54 0.42
C ILE A 10 0.53 5.18 -0.94
N ASP A 11 1.57 5.90 -1.36
CA ASP A 11 2.33 5.55 -2.56
C ASP A 11 3.54 4.70 -2.14
N ILE A 12 3.55 3.44 -2.57
CA ILE A 12 4.69 2.52 -2.37
C ILE A 12 5.56 2.39 -3.63
N GLY A 13 5.25 3.18 -4.66
CA GLY A 13 5.98 3.22 -5.91
C GLY A 13 7.32 3.95 -5.83
N ASP A 14 8.11 3.80 -6.88
CA ASP A 14 9.35 4.56 -7.06
C ASP A 14 9.08 5.90 -7.73
N SER A 15 10.11 6.74 -7.84
CA SER A 15 10.06 8.05 -8.51
C SER A 15 9.49 8.02 -9.94
N SER A 16 9.58 6.87 -10.61
CA SER A 16 9.11 6.66 -11.99
C SER A 16 7.70 6.09 -12.10
N SER A 17 7.24 5.35 -11.09
CA SER A 17 6.00 4.56 -11.18
C SER A 17 5.29 4.62 -9.85
N LYS A 18 4.19 5.37 -9.80
CA LYS A 18 3.34 5.44 -8.61
C LYS A 18 2.55 4.17 -8.45
N ILE A 19 2.55 3.62 -7.24
CA ILE A 19 1.83 2.41 -6.90
C ILE A 19 0.97 2.74 -5.68
N PRO A 20 -0.25 3.27 -5.89
CA PRO A 20 -1.15 3.60 -4.79
C PRO A 20 -1.65 2.32 -4.12
N THR A 21 -1.54 2.25 -2.80
CA THR A 21 -2.02 1.14 -1.96
C THR A 21 -2.74 1.72 -0.74
N TYR A 22 -3.67 0.96 -0.16
CA TYR A 22 -4.43 1.41 1.01
C TYR A 22 -4.00 0.66 2.26
N ILE A 23 -3.76 1.40 3.33
CA ILE A 23 -3.54 0.85 4.67
C ILE A 23 -4.61 1.39 5.63
N SER A 24 -4.78 0.76 6.78
CA SER A 24 -5.72 1.27 7.78
C SER A 24 -5.31 2.68 8.23
N ALA A 25 -6.26 3.61 8.26
CA ALA A 25 -6.06 4.93 8.84
C ALA A 25 -5.93 4.88 10.38
N ASN A 26 -6.26 3.74 10.99
CA ASN A 26 -6.12 3.51 12.43
C ASN A 26 -4.79 2.85 12.81
N ILE A 27 -3.83 2.77 11.88
CA ILE A 27 -2.54 2.13 12.14
C ILE A 27 -1.72 2.94 13.16
N ASP A 28 -1.04 2.23 14.06
CA ASP A 28 -0.18 2.88 15.06
C ASP A 28 0.97 3.65 14.37
N PRO A 29 1.28 4.89 14.77
CA PRO A 29 2.42 5.64 14.26
C PRO A 29 3.76 4.89 14.38
N ASP A 30 3.93 4.04 15.39
CA ASP A 30 5.15 3.24 15.54
C ASP A 30 5.30 2.17 14.43
N LEU A 31 4.20 1.83 13.75
CA LEU A 31 4.16 0.95 12.59
C LEU A 31 4.42 1.70 11.27
N ILE A 32 4.84 2.97 11.29
CA ILE A 32 5.29 3.69 10.08
C ILE A 32 6.40 2.91 9.34
N LYS A 33 7.22 2.14 10.06
CA LYS A 33 8.21 1.22 9.48
C LYS A 33 7.60 0.15 8.57
N MET A 34 6.31 -0.19 8.74
CA MET A 34 5.61 -1.07 7.81
C MET A 34 5.46 -0.43 6.43
N VAL A 35 5.34 0.90 6.31
CA VAL A 35 5.26 1.57 5.00
C VAL A 35 6.58 1.46 4.25
N GLU A 36 7.70 1.54 4.95
CA GLU A 36 9.04 1.29 4.38
C GLU A 36 9.17 -0.16 3.92
N LEU A 37 8.73 -1.12 4.75
CA LEU A 37 8.70 -2.52 4.37
C LEU A 37 7.82 -2.78 3.14
N LEU A 38 6.64 -2.15 3.05
CA LEU A 38 5.75 -2.28 1.90
C LEU A 38 6.39 -1.75 0.62
N LYS A 39 7.24 -0.72 0.71
CA LYS A 39 8.03 -0.21 -0.43
C LYS A 39 9.12 -1.19 -0.85
N ASP A 40 9.85 -1.75 0.11
CA ASP A 40 10.92 -2.73 -0.15
C ASP A 40 10.38 -4.02 -0.80
N TYR A 41 9.13 -4.38 -0.48
CA TYR A 41 8.46 -5.58 -0.99
C TYR A 41 7.28 -5.25 -1.93
N LYS A 42 7.30 -4.09 -2.59
CA LYS A 42 6.19 -3.62 -3.45
C LYS A 42 5.75 -4.66 -4.49
N ASP A 43 6.70 -5.43 -5.05
CA ASP A 43 6.44 -6.45 -6.07
C ASP A 43 5.60 -7.63 -5.54
N CYS A 44 5.58 -7.84 -4.22
CA CYS A 44 4.75 -8.87 -3.57
C CYS A 44 3.32 -8.38 -3.30
N PHE A 45 3.13 -7.08 -3.04
CA PHE A 45 1.86 -6.52 -2.58
C PHE A 45 1.07 -5.80 -3.68
N ALA A 46 1.76 -5.27 -4.69
CA ALA A 46 1.18 -4.53 -5.79
C ALA A 46 1.64 -5.13 -7.11
N TRP A 47 1.29 -6.40 -7.30
CA TRP A 47 1.48 -7.09 -8.55
C TRP A 47 0.68 -6.39 -9.64
N ASP A 48 1.37 -5.87 -10.65
CA ASP A 48 0.74 -5.30 -11.82
C ASP A 48 0.19 -6.49 -12.64
N TYR A 49 -1.15 -6.66 -12.67
CA TYR A 49 -1.85 -7.70 -13.42
C TYR A 49 -1.73 -7.46 -14.94
N ILE A 50 -0.49 -7.32 -15.44
CA ILE A 50 -0.26 -6.86 -16.79
C ILE A 50 -0.80 -7.88 -17.79
N GLU A 51 -0.72 -9.19 -17.56
CA GLU A 51 -1.39 -10.16 -18.44
C GLU A 51 -1.76 -11.44 -17.69
N MET A 52 -3.05 -11.62 -17.40
CA MET A 52 -3.65 -12.96 -17.52
C MET A 52 -3.99 -13.12 -19.01
N PRO A 53 -3.33 -14.02 -19.77
CA PRO A 53 -3.74 -14.35 -21.14
C PRO A 53 -5.11 -15.02 -21.19
#